data_AF-A0A947KYZ8-F1
#
_entry.id   AF-A0A947KYZ8-F1
#
_cell.length_a   1.000
_cell.length_b   1.000
_cell.length_c   1.000
_cell.angle_alpha   90.00
_cell.angle_beta   90.00
_cell.angle_gamma   90.00
#
_symmetry.space_group_name_H-M   'P 1'
#
loop_
_entity.id
_entity.type
_entity.pdbx_description
1 polymer ?
#
loop_
_entity_poly.entity_id
_entity_poly.type
_entity_poly.pdbx_seq_one_letter_code
_entity_poly.pdbx_strand_id
1 'polypeptide(L)'
;GGPTDIAYPNGMDDFAKIDHVPVAVLNSDKGHEGSFWETNGGGAAQAAVNWLEWQLRGDKQAAAKFTGKDCGYCGDPNWSYEAKRLKP
;
A
#
# COMPACT_ATOMS: atom_id res chain seq x y z
N GLY A 1 -6.88 -6.78 -4.40
CA GLY A 1 -6.10 -7.19 -5.59
C GLY A 1 -6.05 -6.09 -6.63
N GLY A 2 -5.80 -6.44 -7.88
CA GLY A 2 -5.67 -5.53 -9.02
C GLY A 2 -6.97 -5.43 -9.81
N PRO A 3 -6.97 -4.89 -11.05
CA PRO A 3 -8.20 -4.59 -11.80
C PRO A 3 -9.17 -5.77 -12.03
N THR A 4 -8.71 -7.01 -11.91
CA THR A 4 -9.54 -8.24 -12.03
C THR A 4 -10.17 -8.68 -10.71
N ASP A 5 -9.79 -8.10 -9.58
CA ASP A 5 -10.37 -8.37 -8.26
C ASP A 5 -11.72 -7.67 -8.10
N ILE A 6 -12.69 -8.37 -7.51
CA ILE A 6 -14.06 -7.88 -7.32
C ILE A 6 -14.12 -6.63 -6.44
N ALA A 7 -13.18 -6.48 -5.50
CA ALA A 7 -13.13 -5.35 -4.58
C ALA A 7 -12.34 -4.14 -5.13
N TYR A 8 -11.60 -4.29 -6.22
CA TYR A 8 -10.77 -3.23 -6.79
C TYR A 8 -11.54 -1.93 -7.08
N PRO A 9 -12.69 -1.93 -7.79
CA PRO A 9 -13.41 -0.69 -8.08
C PRO A 9 -13.89 0.01 -6.80
N ASN A 10 -14.32 -0.74 -5.78
CA ASN A 10 -14.76 -0.17 -4.51
C ASN A 10 -13.59 0.45 -3.74
N GLY A 11 -12.47 -0.27 -3.63
CA GLY A 11 -11.28 0.24 -2.93
C GLY A 11 -10.67 1.47 -3.61
N MET A 12 -10.68 1.53 -4.94
CA MET A 12 -10.19 2.70 -5.67
C MET A 12 -11.16 3.90 -5.59
N ASP A 13 -12.47 3.66 -5.53
CA ASP A 13 -13.47 4.72 -5.29
C ASP A 13 -13.32 5.32 -3.88
N ASP A 14 -13.15 4.48 -2.86
CA ASP A 14 -12.85 4.92 -1.48
C ASP A 14 -11.54 5.71 -1.45
N PHE A 15 -10.48 5.18 -2.06
CA PHE A 15 -9.20 5.89 -2.17
C PHE A 15 -9.41 7.26 -2.82
N ALA A 16 -10.12 7.36 -3.95
CA ALA A 16 -10.36 8.62 -4.66
C ALA A 16 -11.03 9.67 -3.77
N LYS A 17 -12.01 9.26 -2.95
CA LYS A 17 -12.78 10.14 -2.05
C LYS A 17 -12.01 10.60 -0.81
N ILE A 18 -10.95 9.90 -0.38
CA ILE A 18 -10.16 10.31 0.80
C ILE A 18 -9.28 11.51 0.45
N ASP A 19 -9.62 12.69 0.95
CA ASP A 19 -8.93 13.94 0.60
C ASP A 19 -8.49 14.78 1.81
N HIS A 20 -8.59 14.26 3.03
CA HIS A 20 -8.33 15.02 4.27
C HIS A 20 -7.27 14.40 5.18
N VAL A 21 -6.82 13.18 4.89
CA VAL A 21 -5.77 12.46 5.64
C VAL A 21 -4.70 11.88 4.71
N PRO A 22 -3.49 11.56 5.23
CA PRO A 22 -2.52 10.76 4.49
C PRO A 22 -3.11 9.39 4.14
N VAL A 23 -2.95 8.98 2.89
CA VAL A 23 -3.45 7.70 2.40
C VAL A 23 -2.54 7.15 1.32
N ALA A 24 -2.39 5.83 1.30
CA ALA A 24 -1.68 5.08 0.27
C ALA A 24 -2.50 3.84 -0.11
N VAL A 25 -2.50 3.49 -1.39
CA VAL A 25 -3.10 2.25 -1.90
C VAL A 25 -2.04 1.45 -2.64
N LEU A 26 -2.00 0.15 -2.36
CA LEU A 26 -1.11 -0.82 -2.98
C LEU A 26 -1.97 -1.93 -3.58
N ASN A 27 -2.03 -2.00 -4.90
CA ASN A 27 -2.74 -3.06 -5.61
C ASN A 27 -1.74 -4.05 -6.22
N SER A 28 -2.07 -5.34 -6.20
CA SER A 28 -1.27 -6.42 -6.80
C SER A 28 -2.14 -7.35 -7.62
N ASP A 29 -1.55 -8.12 -8.53
CA ASP A 29 -2.26 -9.05 -9.43
C ASP A 29 -2.75 -10.35 -8.74
N LYS A 30 -2.59 -10.49 -7.42
CA LYS A 30 -2.91 -11.71 -6.64
C LYS A 30 -4.39 -11.90 -6.28
N GLY A 31 -5.30 -11.21 -6.95
CA GLY A 31 -6.75 -11.36 -6.74
C GLY A 31 -7.24 -10.88 -5.37
N HIS A 32 -8.40 -11.41 -4.93
CA HIS A 32 -9.12 -10.92 -3.75
C HIS A 32 -8.37 -11.17 -2.44
N GLU A 33 -7.94 -12.41 -2.24
CA GLU A 33 -7.23 -12.82 -1.03
C GLU A 33 -5.78 -12.29 -0.96
N GLY A 34 -5.27 -11.75 -2.06
CA GLY A 34 -3.92 -11.22 -2.15
C GLY A 34 -2.86 -12.26 -1.76
N SER A 35 -1.93 -11.86 -0.90
CA SER A 35 -0.81 -12.71 -0.45
C SER A 35 -1.02 -13.32 0.94
N PHE A 36 -2.20 -13.22 1.55
CA PHE A 36 -2.36 -13.57 2.97
C PHE A 36 -2.14 -15.05 3.28
N TRP A 37 -2.26 -15.93 2.28
CA TRP A 37 -1.96 -17.36 2.40
C TRP A 37 -0.46 -17.69 2.39
N GLU A 38 0.39 -16.74 2.04
CA GLU A 38 1.84 -16.92 2.03
C GLU A 38 2.40 -16.88 3.45
N THR A 39 3.61 -17.41 3.63
CA THR A 39 4.32 -17.35 4.91
C THR A 39 4.34 -15.91 5.45
N ASN A 40 3.88 -15.74 6.69
CA ASN A 40 3.73 -14.44 7.36
C ASN A 40 2.82 -13.44 6.61
N GLY A 41 1.87 -13.91 5.80
CA GLY A 41 0.91 -13.07 5.07
C GLY A 41 1.48 -12.37 3.83
N GLY A 42 2.72 -12.69 3.45
CA GLY A 42 3.35 -12.22 2.22
C GLY A 42 3.49 -10.69 2.12
N GLY A 43 3.51 -10.19 0.88
CA GLY A 43 3.71 -8.77 0.59
C GLY A 43 2.65 -7.84 1.18
N ALA A 44 1.37 -8.25 1.20
CA ALA A 44 0.27 -7.46 1.76
C ALA A 44 0.45 -7.24 3.26
N ALA A 45 0.79 -8.28 4.02
CA ALA A 45 1.06 -8.16 5.45
C ALA A 45 2.29 -7.27 5.70
N GLN A 46 3.36 -7.45 4.91
CA GLN A 46 4.56 -6.61 5.04
C GLN A 46 4.27 -5.13 4.76
N ALA A 47 3.45 -4.81 3.76
CA ALA A 47 3.03 -3.44 3.47
C ALA A 47 2.22 -2.83 4.63
N ALA A 48 1.27 -3.58 5.19
CA ALA A 48 0.51 -3.14 6.35
C ALA A 48 1.41 -2.88 7.57
N VAL A 49 2.36 -3.77 7.84
CA VAL A 49 3.33 -3.60 8.95
C VAL A 49 4.20 -2.37 8.74
N ASN A 50 4.78 -2.18 7.55
CA ASN A 50 5.59 -0.98 7.25
C ASN A 50 4.77 0.30 7.44
N TRP A 51 3.50 0.32 7.05
CA TRP A 51 2.64 1.48 7.27
C TRP A 51 2.49 1.79 8.77
N LEU A 52 2.25 0.77 9.59
CA LEU A 52 2.08 0.94 11.04
C LEU A 52 3.38 1.33 11.74
N GLU A 53 4.50 0.71 11.40
CA GLU A 53 5.83 1.07 11.94
C GLU A 53 6.15 2.54 11.64
N TRP A 54 5.85 3.00 10.43
CA TRP A 54 6.03 4.40 10.09
C TRP A 54 5.06 5.32 10.83
N GLN A 55 3.75 5.12 10.68
CA GLN A 55 2.74 6.06 11.18
C GLN A 55 2.65 6.09 12.71
N LEU A 56 2.88 4.96 13.38
CA LEU A 56 2.70 4.84 14.83
C LEU A 56 4.00 4.89 15.62
N ARG A 57 5.13 4.49 15.02
CA ARG A 57 6.43 4.44 15.70
C ARG A 57 7.48 5.36 15.10
N GLY A 58 7.17 6.02 13.98
CA GLY A 58 8.09 6.95 13.32
C GLY A 58 9.28 6.26 12.67
N ASP A 59 9.16 4.98 12.30
CA ASP A 59 10.24 4.24 11.65
C ASP A 59 10.56 4.85 10.28
N LYS A 60 11.81 5.34 10.13
CA LYS A 60 12.28 6.01 8.91
C LYS A 60 12.56 5.06 7.75
N GLN A 61 12.94 3.81 8.03
CA GLN A 61 13.15 2.81 6.99
C GLN A 61 11.81 2.37 6.40
N ALA A 62 10.81 2.21 7.26
CA ALA A 62 9.43 1.97 6.84
C ALA A 62 8.87 3.17 6.07
N ALA A 63 9.11 4.40 6.53
CA ALA A 63 8.71 5.63 5.82
C ALA A 63 9.26 5.67 4.38
N ALA A 64 10.52 5.26 4.18
CA ALA A 64 11.17 5.22 2.87
C ALA A 64 10.54 4.20 1.90
N LYS A 65 9.69 3.28 2.39
CA LYS A 65 8.89 2.42 1.50
C LYS A 65 7.79 3.19 0.79
N PHE A 66 7.23 4.22 1.42
CA PHE A 66 6.07 4.99 0.92
C PHE A 66 6.44 6.38 0.40
N THR A 67 7.51 7.00 0.92
CA THR A 67 7.81 8.42 0.67
C THR A 67 9.12 8.61 -0.08
N GLY A 68 9.25 9.77 -0.73
CA GLY A 68 10.42 10.16 -1.52
C GLY A 68 10.32 9.74 -2.99
N LYS A 69 11.19 10.31 -3.82
CA LYS A 69 11.17 10.08 -5.28
C LYS A 69 11.50 8.64 -5.69
N ASP A 70 12.31 7.97 -4.86
CA ASP A 70 12.75 6.58 -5.08
C ASP A 70 12.14 5.67 -4.00
N CYS A 71 10.88 5.92 -3.62
CA CYS A 71 10.24 5.14 -2.56
C CYS A 71 10.17 3.67 -2.93
N GLY A 72 10.27 2.80 -1.92
CA GLY A 72 10.33 1.35 -2.14
C GLY A 72 9.18 0.80 -3.00
N TYR A 73 7.95 1.27 -2.79
CA TYR A 73 6.78 0.84 -3.56
C TYR A 73 6.60 1.58 -4.88
N CYS A 74 7.24 2.73 -5.08
CA CYS A 74 7.11 3.55 -6.28
C CYS A 74 7.66 2.84 -7.53
N GLY A 75 8.67 1.99 -7.36
CA GLY A 75 9.33 1.27 -8.46
C GLY A 75 9.24 -0.26 -8.35
N ASP A 76 8.47 -0.79 -7.40
CA ASP A 76 8.33 -2.24 -7.22
C ASP A 76 7.32 -2.78 -8.25
N PRO A 77 7.75 -3.66 -9.19
CA PRO A 77 6.86 -4.18 -10.23
C PRO A 77 5.72 -5.06 -9.69
N ASN A 78 5.76 -5.48 -8.43
CA ASN A 78 4.69 -6.25 -7.80
C ASN A 78 3.51 -5.37 -7.36
N TRP A 79 3.67 -4.04 -7.36
CA TRP A 79 2.68 -3.11 -6.84
C TRP A 79 2.32 -2.02 -7.85
N SER A 80 1.03 -1.78 -8.01
CA SER A 80 0.53 -0.50 -8.47
C SER A 80 0.32 0.39 -7.25
N TYR A 81 1.18 1.40 -7.11
CA TYR A 81 1.22 2.27 -5.95
C TYR A 81 0.68 3.67 -6.26
N GLU A 82 -0.26 4.14 -5.44
CA GLU A 82 -0.72 5.52 -5.44
C GLU A 82 -0.82 6.04 -4.01
N ALA A 83 -0.57 7.33 -3.80
CA ALA A 83 -0.67 7.93 -2.49
C ALA A 83 -1.04 9.42 -2.54
N LYS A 84 -1.64 9.90 -1.46
CA LYS A 84 -2.06 11.30 -1.29
C LYS A 84 -1.66 11.78 0.10
N ARG A 85 -1.21 13.04 0.16
CA ARG A 85 -0.98 13.78 1.42
C ARG A 85 -0.04 13.08 2.42
N LEU A 86 0.88 12.25 1.93
CA LEU A 86 1.93 11.67 2.77
C LEU A 86 2.81 12.79 3.32
N LYS A 87 3.13 12.70 4.61
CA LYS A 87 4.12 13.57 5.23
C LYS A 87 5.49 12.89 5.11
N PRO A 88 6.60 13.63 4.99
CA PRO A 88 7.93 13.04 5.06
C PRO A 88 8.23 12.44 6.44
#